data_AF-A0A1Q5U422-F1
#
_entry.id   AF-A0A1Q5U422-F1
#
_cell.length_a   1.000
_cell.length_b   1.000
_cell.length_c   1.000
_cell.angle_alpha   90.00
_cell.angle_beta   90.00
_cell.angle_gamma   90.00
#
_symmetry.space_group_name_H-M   'P 1'
#
loop_
_entity.id
_entity.type
_entity.pdbx_description
1 polymer ?
#
loop_
_entity_poly.entity_id
_entity_poly.type
_entity_poly.pdbx_seq_one_letter_code
_entity_poly.pdbx_strand_id
1 'polypeptide(L)'
;MDQAIVRYGYDNSDLDFLHGYRKIDELPFDFVRRRLSISIRDLSKKYQLICKGAVEEMLSVCSYIRIKEKIIPLTEESHKNVMELVSSYNDKSFRVLILATRELSHNEVKHPLSVAYEKEVVLQGLLTFLDPPKESAAMTIRALRENGVSIKVVTGDNSVVTAKICRDMDLDSGNILIDPDIELISDEDLSKEVELRSVFCKLTPLQKSRILKLLQNNGHTVGFLGDGINDAPALRDADVGISVDTGTDIAKESADIILLEKDLMVLEQGVIKGR
;
A
#
# COMPACT_ATOMS: atom_id res chain seq x y z
N MET A 1 -6.89 -7.41 0.73
CA MET A 1 -6.21 -7.97 1.92
C MET A 1 -7.20 -8.42 2.99
N ASP A 2 -8.10 -7.57 3.46
CA ASP A 2 -9.01 -7.92 4.57
C ASP A 2 -9.89 -9.13 4.27
N GLN A 3 -10.44 -9.22 3.05
CA GLN A 3 -11.17 -10.40 2.59
C GLN A 3 -10.29 -11.68 2.57
N ALA A 4 -9.01 -11.56 2.23
CA ALA A 4 -8.09 -12.69 2.22
C ALA A 4 -7.78 -13.18 3.64
N ILE A 5 -7.64 -12.26 4.62
CA ILE A 5 -7.49 -12.61 6.04
C ILE A 5 -8.74 -13.33 6.54
N VAL A 6 -9.92 -12.79 6.26
CA VAL A 6 -11.20 -13.38 6.69
C VAL A 6 -11.38 -14.78 6.09
N ARG A 7 -11.14 -14.93 4.78
CA ARG A 7 -11.21 -16.22 4.10
C ARG A 7 -10.24 -17.23 4.69
N TYR A 8 -8.97 -16.85 4.85
CA TYR A 8 -7.98 -17.73 5.47
C TYR A 8 -8.39 -18.14 6.90
N GLY A 9 -8.95 -17.21 7.67
CA GLY A 9 -9.47 -17.47 9.02
C GLY A 9 -10.56 -18.54 9.03
N TYR A 10 -11.58 -18.41 8.18
CA TYR A 10 -12.65 -19.40 8.07
C TYR A 10 -12.18 -20.76 7.53
N ASP A 11 -11.21 -20.75 6.60
CA ASP A 11 -10.69 -21.98 5.99
C ASP A 11 -9.80 -22.78 6.96
N ASN A 12 -9.23 -22.15 7.99
CA ASN A 12 -8.22 -22.78 8.87
C ASN A 12 -8.61 -22.85 10.35
N SER A 13 -9.64 -22.13 10.79
CA SER A 13 -10.03 -22.03 12.20
C SER A 13 -11.54 -21.89 12.35
N ASP A 14 -12.06 -22.44 13.44
CA ASP A 14 -13.38 -22.07 13.94
C ASP A 14 -13.32 -20.63 14.48
N LEU A 15 -14.17 -19.75 13.93
CA LEU A 15 -14.23 -18.33 14.28
C LEU A 15 -15.34 -18.01 15.29
N ASP A 16 -16.05 -19.02 15.84
CA ASP A 16 -17.13 -18.82 16.81
C ASP A 16 -16.66 -18.08 18.08
N PHE A 17 -15.37 -18.16 18.42
CA PHE A 17 -14.79 -17.40 19.54
C PHE A 17 -14.89 -15.88 19.35
N LEU A 18 -15.03 -15.38 18.11
CA LEU A 18 -15.18 -13.96 17.82
C LEU A 18 -16.46 -13.37 18.42
N HIS A 19 -17.49 -14.19 18.68
CA HIS A 19 -18.69 -13.77 19.41
C HIS A 19 -18.39 -13.24 20.82
N GLY A 20 -17.24 -13.63 21.40
CA GLY A 20 -16.77 -13.13 22.68
C GLY A 20 -16.19 -11.71 22.63
N TYR A 21 -16.07 -11.10 21.44
CA TYR A 21 -15.47 -9.79 21.26
C TYR A 21 -16.45 -8.80 20.63
N ARG A 22 -16.43 -7.57 21.14
CA ARG A 22 -17.18 -6.44 20.59
C ARG A 22 -16.22 -5.34 20.16
N LYS A 23 -16.31 -4.93 18.90
CA LYS A 23 -15.64 -3.71 18.42
C LYS A 23 -16.30 -2.48 19.07
N ILE A 24 -15.48 -1.65 19.68
CA ILE A 24 -15.93 -0.45 20.42
C ILE A 24 -15.73 0.79 19.55
N ASP A 25 -14.55 0.94 18.96
CA ASP A 25 -14.18 2.12 18.18
C ASP A 25 -13.10 1.78 17.14
N GLU A 26 -12.94 2.65 16.15
CA GLU A 26 -11.97 2.50 15.07
C GLU A 26 -11.27 3.83 14.77
N LEU A 27 -9.95 3.76 14.63
CA LEU A 27 -9.14 4.76 13.99
C LEU A 27 -8.84 4.24 12.58
N PRO A 28 -9.53 4.76 11.54
CA PRO A 28 -9.47 4.23 10.19
C PRO A 28 -8.05 4.34 9.62
N PHE A 29 -7.83 3.60 8.54
CA PHE A 29 -6.57 3.64 7.81
C PHE A 29 -6.25 5.07 7.34
N ASP A 30 -5.01 5.46 7.53
CA ASP A 30 -4.49 6.78 7.20
C ASP A 30 -3.24 6.61 6.34
N PHE A 31 -3.18 7.34 5.22
CA PHE A 31 -2.12 7.18 4.22
C PHE A 31 -0.76 7.69 4.67
N VAL A 32 -0.73 8.56 5.68
CA VAL A 32 0.51 9.09 6.28
C VAL A 32 1.01 8.12 7.35
N ARG A 33 0.13 7.67 8.25
CA ARG A 33 0.47 6.72 9.33
C ARG A 33 0.58 5.26 8.88
N ARG A 34 -0.05 4.92 7.76
CA ARG A 34 -0.12 3.59 7.12
C ARG A 34 -0.52 2.44 8.04
N ARG A 35 -1.47 2.74 8.92
CA ARG A 35 -2.01 1.79 9.90
C ARG A 35 -3.47 2.06 10.16
N LEU A 36 -4.15 1.00 10.56
CA LEU A 36 -5.53 1.00 11.04
C LEU A 36 -5.53 0.37 12.42
N SER A 37 -6.30 0.97 13.32
CA SER A 37 -6.39 0.53 14.71
C SER A 37 -7.85 0.38 15.13
N ILE A 38 -8.17 -0.72 15.80
CA ILE A 38 -9.48 -0.92 16.41
C ILE A 38 -9.31 -1.12 17.91
N SER A 39 -10.27 -0.62 18.67
CA SER A 39 -10.45 -1.01 20.07
C SER A 39 -11.56 -2.04 20.16
N ILE A 40 -11.28 -3.14 20.85
CA ILE A 40 -12.23 -4.20 21.12
C ILE A 40 -12.38 -4.40 22.62
N ARG A 41 -13.49 -5.01 23.01
CA ARG A 41 -13.76 -5.43 24.37
C ARG A 41 -14.16 -6.91 24.39
N ASP A 42 -13.57 -7.68 25.28
CA ASP A 42 -13.94 -9.08 25.50
C ASP A 42 -15.12 -9.23 26.49
N LEU A 43 -15.62 -10.46 26.67
CA LEU A 43 -16.65 -10.79 27.67
C LEU A 43 -16.21 -10.51 29.11
N SER A 44 -14.90 -10.54 29.38
CA SER A 44 -14.30 -10.22 30.69
C SER A 44 -14.16 -8.71 30.91
N LYS A 45 -14.74 -7.89 30.02
CA LYS A 45 -14.70 -6.43 30.02
C LYS A 45 -13.31 -5.82 29.82
N LYS A 46 -12.30 -6.61 29.43
CA LYS A 46 -10.96 -6.09 29.11
C LYS A 46 -10.97 -5.42 27.76
N TYR A 47 -10.26 -4.31 27.65
CA TYR A 47 -10.10 -3.58 26.41
C TYR A 47 -8.76 -3.93 25.77
N GLN A 48 -8.77 -4.08 24.46
CA GLN A 48 -7.58 -4.36 23.68
C GLN A 48 -7.57 -3.47 22.44
N LEU A 49 -6.42 -2.87 22.18
CA LEU A 49 -6.11 -2.25 20.91
C LEU A 49 -5.53 -3.32 19.98
N ILE A 50 -6.05 -3.41 18.75
CA ILE A 50 -5.47 -4.20 17.68
C ILE A 50 -5.08 -3.23 16.57
N CYS A 51 -3.81 -3.28 16.16
CA CYS A 51 -3.25 -2.43 15.13
C CYS A 51 -2.68 -3.31 14.01
N LYS A 52 -2.98 -2.96 12.77
CA LYS A 52 -2.29 -3.53 11.60
C LYS A 52 -1.80 -2.42 10.69
N GLY A 53 -0.66 -2.62 10.05
CA GLY A 53 -0.10 -1.61 9.16
C GLY A 53 1.19 -2.03 8.46
N ALA A 54 1.75 -1.09 7.72
CA ALA A 54 3.03 -1.23 7.06
C ALA A 54 4.18 -1.42 8.08
N VAL A 55 5.23 -2.12 7.65
CA VAL A 55 6.28 -2.65 8.55
C VAL A 55 7.01 -1.54 9.29
N GLU A 56 7.56 -0.55 8.57
CA GLU A 56 8.37 0.53 9.17
C GLU A 56 7.52 1.36 10.15
N GLU A 57 6.33 1.76 9.72
CA GLU A 57 5.41 2.56 10.53
C GLU A 57 5.00 1.77 11.76
N MET A 58 4.63 0.49 11.65
CA MET A 58 4.26 -0.33 12.81
C MET A 58 5.43 -0.55 13.78
N LEU A 59 6.65 -0.78 13.29
CA LEU A 59 7.82 -0.94 14.16
C LEU A 59 8.10 0.32 14.98
N SER A 60 7.88 1.52 14.42
CA SER A 60 8.07 2.79 15.13
C SER A 60 7.16 2.97 16.36
N VAL A 61 6.05 2.23 16.44
CA VAL A 61 5.10 2.29 17.57
C VAL A 61 5.15 1.05 18.47
N CYS A 62 5.92 0.03 18.07
CA CYS A 62 6.11 -1.19 18.85
C CYS A 62 7.22 -0.99 19.89
N SER A 63 6.93 -1.32 21.16
CA SER A 63 7.95 -1.35 22.22
C SER A 63 8.28 -2.77 22.69
N TYR A 64 7.44 -3.74 22.30
CA TYR A 64 7.55 -5.13 22.71
C TYR A 64 7.28 -6.06 21.54
N ILE A 65 7.77 -7.29 21.65
CA ILE A 65 7.50 -8.39 20.72
C ILE A 65 7.09 -9.63 21.50
N ARG A 66 6.09 -10.34 20.98
CA ARG A 66 5.70 -11.66 21.49
C ARG A 66 6.54 -12.74 20.80
N ILE A 67 7.31 -13.49 21.57
CA ILE A 67 8.03 -14.68 21.12
C ILE A 67 7.47 -15.87 21.90
N LYS A 68 6.72 -16.74 21.20
CA LYS A 68 5.93 -17.81 21.82
C LYS A 68 4.99 -17.20 22.89
N GLU A 69 5.04 -17.67 24.12
CA GLU A 69 4.22 -17.19 25.23
C GLU A 69 4.79 -15.98 25.99
N LYS A 70 5.97 -15.48 25.59
CA LYS A 70 6.66 -14.39 26.31
C LYS A 70 6.58 -13.08 25.55
N ILE A 71 6.30 -12.01 26.27
CA ILE A 71 6.43 -10.63 25.79
C ILE A 71 7.78 -10.10 26.29
N ILE A 72 8.64 -9.70 25.36
CA ILE A 72 9.95 -9.13 25.67
C ILE A 72 10.08 -7.75 25.01
N PRO A 73 10.97 -6.86 25.51
CA PRO A 73 11.25 -5.59 24.86
C PRO A 73 11.71 -5.81 23.42
N LEU A 74 11.23 -4.96 22.50
CA LEU A 74 11.71 -4.94 21.12
C LEU A 74 13.09 -4.23 21.10
N THR A 75 14.15 -5.02 21.29
CA THR A 75 15.54 -4.53 21.21
C THR A 75 15.94 -4.23 19.77
N GLU A 76 17.04 -3.48 19.57
CA GLU A 76 17.61 -3.25 18.25
C GLU A 76 17.92 -4.55 17.50
N GLU A 77 18.42 -5.57 18.22
CA GLU A 77 18.66 -6.90 17.67
C GLU A 77 17.36 -7.56 17.19
N SER A 78 16.30 -7.52 18.02
CA SER A 78 15.00 -8.09 17.64
C SER A 78 14.37 -7.35 16.46
N HIS A 79 14.50 -6.01 16.44
CA HIS A 79 14.08 -5.18 15.33
C HIS A 79 14.79 -5.57 14.03
N LYS A 80 16.11 -5.75 14.08
CA LYS A 80 16.92 -6.19 12.93
C LYS A 80 16.45 -7.56 12.42
N ASN A 81 16.22 -8.52 13.32
CA ASN A 81 15.75 -9.86 12.96
C ASN A 81 14.38 -9.83 12.26
N VAL A 82 13.46 -8.96 12.71
CA VAL A 82 12.17 -8.76 12.05
C VAL A 82 12.35 -8.18 10.65
N MET A 83 13.21 -7.18 10.48
CA MET A 83 13.49 -6.57 9.18
C MET A 83 14.16 -7.55 8.21
N GLU A 84 15.08 -8.40 8.68
CA GLU A 84 15.69 -9.47 7.87
C GLU A 84 14.62 -10.48 7.40
N LEU A 85 13.69 -10.88 8.28
CA LEU A 85 12.58 -11.76 7.92
C LEU A 85 11.65 -11.10 6.90
N VAL A 86 11.29 -9.83 7.09
CA VAL A 86 10.48 -9.05 6.15
C VAL A 86 11.16 -8.98 4.78
N SER A 87 12.47 -8.71 4.74
CA SER A 87 13.23 -8.68 3.48
C SER A 87 13.14 -10.02 2.75
N SER A 88 13.28 -11.14 3.47
CA SER A 88 13.20 -12.48 2.87
C SER A 88 11.82 -12.81 2.24
N TYR A 89 10.75 -12.19 2.75
CA TYR A 89 9.41 -12.30 2.18
C TYR A 89 9.23 -11.37 0.98
N ASN A 90 9.71 -10.13 1.09
CA ASN A 90 9.69 -9.15 0.00
C ASN A 90 10.46 -9.66 -1.23
N ASP A 91 11.60 -10.35 -1.02
CA ASP A 91 12.39 -10.98 -2.09
C ASP A 91 11.62 -12.05 -2.87
N LYS A 92 10.59 -12.63 -2.23
CA LYS A 92 9.65 -13.59 -2.81
C LYS A 92 8.35 -12.93 -3.29
N SER A 93 8.35 -11.60 -3.45
CA SER A 93 7.21 -10.79 -3.88
C SER A 93 6.00 -10.82 -2.94
N PHE A 94 6.21 -11.15 -1.66
CA PHE A 94 5.16 -11.01 -0.67
C PHE A 94 5.10 -9.57 -0.16
N ARG A 95 3.91 -9.01 -0.12
CA ARG A 95 3.58 -7.84 0.68
C ARG A 95 3.45 -8.24 2.14
N VAL A 96 4.12 -7.53 3.04
CA VAL A 96 4.12 -7.82 4.48
C VAL A 96 3.43 -6.72 5.27
N LEU A 97 2.55 -7.10 6.20
CA LEU A 97 1.97 -6.24 7.22
C LEU A 97 2.36 -6.74 8.61
N ILE A 98 2.49 -5.83 9.57
CA ILE A 98 2.64 -6.18 10.98
C ILE A 98 1.26 -6.15 11.65
N LEU A 99 1.00 -7.16 12.49
CA LEU A 99 -0.08 -7.16 13.46
C LEU A 99 0.51 -6.93 14.86
N ALA A 100 -0.05 -5.99 15.59
CA ALA A 100 0.33 -5.69 16.97
C ALA A 100 -0.91 -5.49 17.85
N THR A 101 -0.74 -5.68 19.15
CA THR A 101 -1.81 -5.49 20.13
C THR A 101 -1.32 -4.78 21.38
N ARG A 102 -2.20 -4.08 22.07
CA ARG A 102 -1.94 -3.52 23.40
C ARG A 102 -3.16 -3.70 24.30
N GLU A 103 -2.96 -4.14 25.52
CA GLU A 103 -4.02 -4.13 26.52
C GLU A 103 -4.27 -2.68 26.99
N LEU A 104 -5.53 -2.27 27.04
CA LEU A 104 -5.92 -0.94 27.48
C LEU A 104 -6.61 -1.04 28.85
N SER A 105 -6.17 -0.22 29.80
CA SER A 105 -6.88 -0.10 31.08
C SER A 105 -8.20 0.66 30.90
N HIS A 106 -9.16 0.41 31.78
CA HIS A 106 -10.48 1.05 31.72
C HIS A 106 -10.41 2.58 31.77
N ASN A 107 -9.41 3.13 32.46
CA ASN A 107 -9.21 4.58 32.60
C ASN A 107 -8.54 5.20 31.37
N GLU A 108 -7.83 4.39 30.58
CA GLU A 108 -7.22 4.84 29.33
C GLU A 108 -8.23 4.95 28.20
N VAL A 109 -9.31 4.17 28.19
CA VAL A 109 -10.25 4.15 27.06
C VAL A 109 -11.09 5.43 27.05
N LYS A 110 -10.88 6.26 26.03
CA LYS A 110 -11.61 7.48 25.74
C LYS A 110 -12.12 7.40 24.31
N HIS A 111 -13.24 8.06 24.07
CA HIS A 111 -13.85 8.17 22.75
C HIS A 111 -13.81 9.62 22.27
N PRO A 112 -13.50 9.88 20.99
CA PRO A 112 -13.14 8.89 19.97
C PRO A 112 -11.71 8.32 20.15
N LEU A 113 -11.47 7.13 19.60
CA LEU A 113 -10.13 6.55 19.48
C LEU A 113 -9.22 7.49 18.69
N SER A 114 -7.98 7.67 19.14
CA SER A 114 -7.03 8.63 18.55
C SER A 114 -5.63 8.05 18.41
N VAL A 115 -4.76 8.78 17.69
CA VAL A 115 -3.36 8.39 17.45
C VAL A 115 -2.57 8.20 18.76
N ALA A 116 -2.98 8.85 19.86
CA ALA A 116 -2.34 8.71 21.17
C ALA A 116 -2.36 7.28 21.73
N TYR A 117 -3.21 6.39 21.20
CA TYR A 117 -3.27 4.98 21.58
C TYR A 117 -2.24 4.12 20.85
N GLU A 118 -1.74 4.56 19.68
CA GLU A 118 -0.81 3.84 18.82
C GLU A 118 0.64 3.99 19.33
N LYS A 119 0.89 3.53 20.56
CA LYS A 119 2.21 3.53 21.20
C LYS A 119 2.36 2.32 22.10
N GLU A 120 3.59 1.91 22.37
CA GLU A 120 3.91 0.80 23.28
C GLU A 120 3.17 -0.50 22.93
N VAL A 121 2.88 -0.70 21.64
CA VAL A 121 2.16 -1.89 21.19
C VAL A 121 3.11 -3.09 21.17
N VAL A 122 2.53 -4.29 21.32
CA VAL A 122 3.25 -5.56 21.29
C VAL A 122 3.09 -6.18 19.90
N LEU A 123 4.20 -6.29 19.17
CA LEU A 123 4.25 -7.00 17.88
C LEU A 123 3.86 -8.46 18.10
N GLN A 124 2.82 -8.91 17.40
CA GLN A 124 2.30 -10.29 17.47
C GLN A 124 2.83 -11.16 16.34
N GLY A 125 2.96 -10.61 15.14
CA GLY A 125 3.44 -11.35 14.00
C GLY A 125 3.30 -10.59 12.69
N LEU A 126 3.58 -11.30 11.60
CA LEU A 126 3.53 -10.80 10.23
C LEU A 126 2.36 -11.45 9.49
N LEU A 127 1.69 -10.66 8.66
CA LEU A 127 0.75 -11.14 7.66
C LEU A 127 1.42 -10.96 6.29
N THR A 128 1.52 -12.03 5.51
CA THR A 128 2.16 -12.00 4.20
C THR A 128 1.14 -12.30 3.10
N PHE A 129 1.16 -11.50 2.04
CA PHE A 129 0.24 -11.60 0.91
C PHE A 129 1.05 -11.68 -0.37
N LEU A 130 0.82 -12.70 -1.19
CA LEU A 130 1.42 -12.76 -2.51
C LEU A 130 0.57 -11.94 -3.48
N ASP A 131 1.19 -10.98 -4.16
CA ASP A 131 0.55 -10.16 -5.19
C ASP A 131 1.44 -10.15 -6.44
N PRO A 132 1.33 -11.20 -7.30
CA PRO A 132 2.20 -11.34 -8.46
C PRO A 132 1.77 -10.36 -9.55
N PRO A 133 2.72 -9.78 -10.33
CA PRO A 133 2.36 -9.00 -11.50
C PRO A 133 1.59 -9.85 -12.50
N LYS A 134 0.67 -9.22 -13.25
CA LYS A 134 -0.04 -9.91 -14.35
C LYS A 134 0.96 -10.36 -15.40
N GLU A 135 0.78 -11.59 -15.92
CA GLU A 135 1.64 -12.16 -16.97
C GLU A 135 1.76 -11.25 -18.21
N SER A 136 0.67 -10.56 -18.57
CA SER A 136 0.65 -9.64 -19.71
C SER A 136 1.41 -8.32 -19.47
N ALA A 137 1.69 -7.95 -18.21
CA ALA A 137 2.13 -6.61 -17.88
C ALA A 137 3.50 -6.25 -18.48
N ALA A 138 4.46 -7.20 -18.46
CA ALA A 138 5.77 -7.00 -19.07
C ALA A 138 5.67 -6.82 -20.59
N MET A 139 4.83 -7.61 -21.25
CA MET A 139 4.59 -7.50 -22.69
C MET A 139 3.94 -6.16 -23.05
N THR A 140 2.92 -5.74 -22.30
CA THR A 140 2.24 -4.45 -22.53
C THR A 140 3.19 -3.27 -22.36
N ILE A 141 4.04 -3.28 -21.32
CA ILE A 141 5.02 -2.20 -21.10
C ILE A 141 5.99 -2.09 -22.28
N ARG A 142 6.50 -3.23 -22.76
CA ARG A 142 7.39 -3.26 -23.93
C ARG A 142 6.68 -2.71 -25.17
N ALA A 143 5.47 -3.17 -25.44
CA ALA A 143 4.69 -2.74 -26.60
C ALA A 143 4.35 -1.23 -26.55
N LEU A 144 3.98 -0.70 -25.39
CA LEU A 144 3.74 0.73 -25.21
C LEU A 144 5.01 1.56 -25.44
N ARG A 145 6.16 1.10 -24.93
CA ARG A 145 7.47 1.75 -25.16
C ARG A 145 7.87 1.75 -26.63
N GLU A 146 7.66 0.64 -27.34
CA GLU A 146 7.92 0.54 -28.79
C GLU A 146 7.05 1.53 -29.59
N ASN A 147 5.87 1.84 -29.08
CA ASN A 147 4.99 2.87 -29.64
C ASN A 147 5.34 4.30 -29.17
N GLY A 148 6.43 4.50 -28.42
CA GLY A 148 6.87 5.82 -27.94
C GLY A 148 6.13 6.34 -26.70
N VAL A 149 5.45 5.47 -25.96
CA VAL A 149 4.81 5.83 -24.69
C VAL A 149 5.77 5.55 -23.53
N SER A 150 6.11 6.60 -22.79
CA SER A 150 6.90 6.49 -21.56
C SER A 150 6.04 5.97 -20.41
N ILE A 151 6.53 4.95 -19.71
CA ILE A 151 5.82 4.33 -18.57
C ILE A 151 6.45 4.78 -17.26
N LYS A 152 5.61 5.23 -16.31
CA LYS A 152 5.99 5.59 -14.95
C LYS A 152 5.14 4.80 -13.94
N VAL A 153 5.77 4.25 -12.91
CA VAL A 153 5.13 3.51 -11.82
C VAL A 153 4.98 4.44 -10.61
N VAL A 154 3.75 4.62 -10.16
CA VAL A 154 3.38 5.56 -9.10
C VAL A 154 2.60 4.79 -8.02
N THR A 155 3.28 4.37 -6.95
CA THR A 155 2.73 3.44 -5.96
C THR A 155 2.86 3.91 -4.51
N GLY A 156 1.94 3.43 -3.66
CA GLY A 156 2.03 3.58 -2.21
C GLY A 156 2.85 2.48 -1.53
N ASP A 157 3.31 1.49 -2.28
CA ASP A 157 4.05 0.35 -1.75
C ASP A 157 5.52 0.68 -1.46
N ASN A 158 6.17 -0.23 -0.73
CA ASN A 158 7.57 -0.10 -0.35
C ASN A 158 8.48 -0.21 -1.58
N SER A 159 9.57 0.55 -1.55
CA SER A 159 10.61 0.63 -2.57
C SER A 159 11.21 -0.73 -2.95
N VAL A 160 11.45 -1.60 -1.97
CA VAL A 160 12.08 -2.92 -2.16
C VAL A 160 11.20 -3.84 -3.02
N VAL A 161 9.92 -3.95 -2.67
CA VAL A 161 8.96 -4.79 -3.41
C VAL A 161 8.71 -4.22 -4.81
N THR A 162 8.52 -2.90 -4.90
CA THR A 162 8.29 -2.22 -6.19
C THR A 162 9.47 -2.40 -7.13
N ALA A 163 10.70 -2.22 -6.65
CA ALA A 163 11.90 -2.42 -7.45
C ALA A 163 12.07 -3.87 -7.91
N LYS A 164 11.59 -4.86 -7.15
CA LYS A 164 11.57 -6.25 -7.57
C LYS A 164 10.57 -6.48 -8.70
N ILE A 165 9.33 -6.02 -8.54
CA ILE A 165 8.28 -6.13 -9.57
C ILE A 165 8.70 -5.42 -10.87
N CYS A 166 9.26 -4.23 -10.77
CA CYS A 166 9.75 -3.47 -11.94
C CYS A 166 10.88 -4.21 -12.68
N ARG A 167 11.82 -4.82 -11.94
CA ARG A 167 12.88 -5.66 -12.53
C ARG A 167 12.31 -6.89 -13.23
N ASP A 168 11.33 -7.55 -12.64
CA ASP A 168 10.68 -8.72 -13.22
C ASP A 168 9.89 -8.38 -14.51
N MET A 169 9.56 -7.10 -14.70
CA MET A 169 8.83 -6.58 -15.86
C MET A 169 9.72 -5.82 -16.87
N ASP A 170 11.05 -5.88 -16.73
CA ASP A 170 12.01 -5.19 -17.60
C ASP A 170 11.82 -3.66 -17.63
N LEU A 171 11.26 -3.10 -16.54
CA LEU A 171 11.08 -1.67 -16.36
C LEU A 171 12.36 -1.06 -15.76
N ASP A 172 13.36 -0.86 -16.65
CA ASP A 172 14.62 -0.09 -16.54
C ASP A 172 15.20 0.15 -15.12
N SER A 173 16.36 -0.48 -14.87
CA SER A 173 17.05 -0.64 -13.58
C SER A 173 17.96 0.52 -13.15
N GLY A 174 17.78 1.73 -13.68
CA GLY A 174 18.86 2.74 -13.70
C GLY A 174 18.80 3.91 -12.71
N ASN A 175 17.62 4.43 -12.33
CA ASN A 175 17.46 5.52 -11.35
C ASN A 175 16.04 5.48 -10.78
N ILE A 176 15.82 4.49 -9.91
CA ILE A 176 14.50 3.91 -9.65
C ILE A 176 13.76 4.60 -8.50
N LEU A 177 14.44 5.33 -7.60
CA LEU A 177 13.81 5.56 -6.30
C LEU A 177 13.79 7.00 -5.86
N ILE A 178 12.59 7.58 -5.87
CA ILE A 178 12.24 8.65 -4.94
C ILE A 178 11.57 7.97 -3.72
N ASP A 179 12.35 7.83 -2.64
CA ASP A 179 11.86 7.80 -1.25
C ASP A 179 12.33 9.03 -0.42
N PRO A 180 12.42 10.27 -0.95
CA PRO A 180 12.41 11.47 -0.14
C PRO A 180 10.97 11.89 0.17
N ASP A 181 10.80 12.66 1.25
CA ASP A 181 9.59 13.47 1.44
C ASP A 181 9.39 14.33 0.19
N ILE A 182 8.57 13.87 -0.74
CA ILE A 182 8.14 14.64 -1.91
C ILE A 182 7.56 15.99 -1.46
N GLU A 183 6.98 16.00 -0.26
CA GLU A 183 6.50 17.20 0.42
C GLU A 183 7.59 18.26 0.67
N LEU A 184 8.84 17.85 0.88
CA LEU A 184 9.98 18.76 1.10
C LEU A 184 10.65 19.23 -0.21
N ILE A 185 10.35 18.60 -1.35
CA ILE A 185 10.92 18.97 -2.64
C ILE A 185 10.04 20.05 -3.28
N SER A 186 10.67 21.10 -3.81
CA SER A 186 9.99 22.15 -4.58
C SER A 186 9.36 21.57 -5.86
N ASP A 187 8.29 22.19 -6.36
CA ASP A 187 7.71 21.77 -7.64
C ASP A 187 8.70 21.92 -8.81
N GLU A 188 9.63 22.88 -8.73
CA GLU A 188 10.64 23.14 -9.75
C GLU A 188 11.69 22.03 -9.83
N ASP A 189 12.14 21.50 -8.69
CA ASP A 189 13.08 20.39 -8.68
C ASP A 189 12.37 19.07 -8.93
N LEU A 190 11.18 18.89 -8.36
CA LEU A 190 10.36 17.70 -8.63
C LEU A 190 9.97 17.60 -10.11
N SER A 191 9.68 18.73 -10.78
CA SER A 191 9.43 18.79 -12.23
C SER A 191 10.58 18.19 -13.06
N LYS A 192 11.84 18.40 -12.65
CA LYS A 192 13.01 17.80 -13.33
C LYS A 192 13.13 16.32 -13.01
N GLU A 193 12.90 15.95 -11.75
CA GLU A 193 12.98 14.56 -11.30
C GLU A 193 11.91 13.67 -11.93
N VAL A 194 10.70 14.21 -12.18
CA VAL A 194 9.63 13.44 -12.84
C VAL A 194 9.95 13.11 -14.28
N GLU A 195 10.81 13.87 -14.97
CA GLU A 195 11.30 13.49 -16.31
C GLU A 195 12.28 12.32 -16.24
N LEU A 196 13.24 12.41 -15.32
CA LEU A 196 14.37 11.49 -15.23
C LEU A 196 14.00 10.12 -14.62
N ARG A 197 12.97 10.07 -13.78
CA ARG A 197 12.63 8.86 -13.01
C ARG A 197 11.38 8.16 -13.50
N SER A 198 11.41 6.83 -13.38
CA SER A 198 10.33 5.96 -13.85
C SER A 198 9.54 5.33 -12.71
N VAL A 199 10.01 5.38 -11.46
CA VAL A 199 9.35 4.72 -10.34
C VAL A 199 9.33 5.64 -9.11
N PHE A 200 8.16 5.74 -8.49
CA PHE A 200 7.89 6.57 -7.31
C PHE A 200 7.13 5.71 -6.30
N CYS A 201 7.71 5.54 -5.12
CA CYS A 201 7.21 4.63 -4.10
C CYS A 201 6.72 5.42 -2.88
N LYS A 202 6.03 4.72 -1.96
CA LYS A 202 5.56 5.31 -0.70
C LYS A 202 4.78 6.62 -0.89
N LEU A 203 3.99 6.74 -1.96
CA LEU A 203 3.20 7.93 -2.23
C LEU A 203 1.85 7.95 -1.52
N THR A 204 1.44 9.13 -1.04
CA THR A 204 0.05 9.42 -0.69
C THR A 204 -0.80 9.67 -1.94
N PRO A 205 -2.14 9.52 -1.87
CA PRO A 205 -3.02 9.82 -3.00
C PRO A 205 -2.81 11.21 -3.63
N LEU A 206 -2.57 12.24 -2.80
CA LEU A 206 -2.31 13.60 -3.25
C LEU A 206 -0.94 13.72 -3.95
N GLN A 207 0.08 13.01 -3.47
CA GLN A 207 1.40 12.99 -4.11
C GLN A 207 1.35 12.31 -5.48
N LYS A 208 0.51 11.29 -5.68
CA LYS A 208 0.29 10.69 -7.01
C LYS A 208 -0.25 11.71 -8.02
N SER A 209 -1.28 12.46 -7.62
CA SER A 209 -1.85 13.55 -8.42
C SER A 209 -0.82 14.67 -8.70
N ARG A 210 0.01 15.03 -7.71
CA ARG A 210 1.08 16.02 -7.89
C ARG A 210 2.10 15.61 -8.95
N ILE A 211 2.56 14.36 -8.94
CA ILE A 211 3.50 13.85 -9.97
C ILE A 211 2.85 13.92 -11.36
N LEU A 212 1.58 13.53 -11.48
CA LEU A 212 0.84 13.59 -12.73
C LEU A 212 0.75 15.02 -13.27
N LYS A 213 0.40 15.99 -12.42
CA LYS A 213 0.30 17.41 -12.80
C LYS A 213 1.63 18.00 -13.25
N LEU A 214 2.74 17.59 -12.64
CA LEU A 214 4.06 18.05 -13.07
C LEU A 214 4.42 17.52 -14.45
N LEU A 215 4.08 16.26 -14.76
CA LEU A 215 4.27 15.72 -16.11
C LEU A 215 3.42 16.45 -17.15
N GLN A 216 2.17 16.77 -16.82
CA GLN A 216 1.29 17.59 -17.67
C GLN A 216 1.87 18.99 -17.89
N ASN A 217 2.35 19.64 -16.83
CA ASN A 217 2.98 20.96 -16.92
C ASN A 217 4.28 20.96 -17.73
N ASN A 218 4.98 19.83 -17.78
CA ASN A 218 6.15 19.63 -18.64
C ASN A 218 5.77 19.38 -20.12
N GLY A 219 4.48 19.38 -20.46
CA GLY A 219 3.97 19.28 -21.83
C GLY A 219 3.61 17.86 -22.27
N HIS A 220 3.59 16.88 -21.36
CA HIS A 220 3.17 15.51 -21.68
C HIS A 220 1.65 15.36 -21.60
N THR A 221 1.08 14.54 -22.48
CA THR A 221 -0.27 13.98 -22.29
C THR A 221 -0.18 12.73 -21.43
N VAL A 222 -0.89 12.71 -20.31
CA VAL A 222 -0.73 11.67 -19.27
C VAL A 222 -2.00 10.82 -19.17
N GLY A 223 -1.89 9.55 -19.55
CA GLY A 223 -2.86 8.53 -19.18
C GLY A 223 -2.52 7.92 -17.82
N PHE A 224 -3.51 7.74 -16.95
CA PHE A 224 -3.30 7.14 -15.62
C PHE A 224 -4.12 5.87 -15.45
N LEU A 225 -3.46 4.75 -15.15
CA LEU A 225 -4.10 3.47 -14.85
C LEU A 225 -4.17 3.25 -13.33
N GLY A 226 -5.36 3.04 -12.78
CA GLY A 226 -5.55 2.79 -11.36
C GLY A 226 -6.84 2.02 -11.03
N ASP A 227 -6.85 1.28 -9.93
CA ASP A 227 -7.96 0.40 -9.54
C ASP A 227 -8.47 0.68 -8.11
N GLY A 228 -7.72 1.44 -7.32
CA GLY A 228 -8.02 1.71 -5.92
C GLY A 228 -8.57 3.10 -5.65
N ILE A 229 -9.17 3.26 -4.48
CA ILE A 229 -9.61 4.56 -3.93
C ILE A 229 -8.44 5.56 -3.87
N ASN A 230 -7.22 5.04 -3.66
CA ASN A 230 -5.98 5.82 -3.56
C ASN A 230 -5.61 6.52 -4.87
N ASP A 231 -6.13 6.01 -5.99
CA ASP A 231 -5.83 6.47 -7.34
C ASP A 231 -6.89 7.43 -7.87
N ALA A 232 -8.05 7.53 -7.21
CA ALA A 232 -9.16 8.37 -7.64
C ALA A 232 -8.78 9.83 -7.93
N PRO A 233 -7.94 10.52 -7.11
CA PRO A 233 -7.51 11.87 -7.44
C PRO A 233 -6.68 11.93 -8.73
N ALA A 234 -5.77 10.97 -8.93
CA ALA A 234 -4.90 10.93 -10.10
C ALA A 234 -5.67 10.50 -11.36
N LEU A 235 -6.62 9.56 -11.25
CA LEU A 235 -7.53 9.17 -12.34
C LEU A 235 -8.31 10.37 -12.86
N ARG A 236 -8.84 11.19 -11.96
CA ARG A 236 -9.64 12.37 -12.30
C ARG A 236 -8.80 13.52 -12.89
N ASP A 237 -7.57 13.69 -12.43
CA ASP A 237 -6.68 14.76 -12.90
C ASP A 237 -5.95 14.40 -14.21
N ALA A 238 -5.93 13.12 -14.60
CA ALA A 238 -5.30 12.65 -15.82
C ALA A 238 -5.98 13.21 -17.08
N ASP A 239 -5.23 13.27 -18.19
CA ASP A 239 -5.82 13.59 -19.50
C ASP A 239 -6.74 12.44 -19.96
N VAL A 240 -6.39 11.21 -19.57
CA VAL A 240 -7.24 10.02 -19.71
C VAL A 240 -7.06 9.13 -18.48
N GLY A 241 -8.08 9.08 -17.63
CA GLY A 241 -8.16 8.15 -16.49
C GLY A 241 -8.65 6.77 -16.95
N ILE A 242 -7.92 5.72 -16.57
CA ILE A 242 -8.21 4.34 -16.96
C ILE A 242 -8.34 3.48 -15.71
N SER A 243 -9.48 2.81 -15.55
CA SER A 243 -9.67 1.82 -14.50
C SER A 243 -9.97 0.44 -15.08
N VAL A 244 -10.05 -0.56 -14.21
CA VAL A 244 -10.38 -1.95 -14.56
C VAL A 244 -11.75 -2.31 -13.98
N ASP A 245 -12.46 -3.25 -14.58
CA ASP A 245 -13.78 -3.69 -14.12
C ASP A 245 -13.78 -4.20 -12.66
N THR A 246 -12.66 -4.81 -12.25
CA THR A 246 -12.44 -5.27 -10.86
C THR A 246 -12.03 -4.16 -9.89
N GLY A 247 -11.93 -2.91 -10.36
CA GLY A 247 -11.58 -1.75 -9.56
C GLY A 247 -12.68 -1.36 -8.57
N THR A 248 -12.29 -0.59 -7.56
CA THR A 248 -13.23 -0.02 -6.59
C THR A 248 -14.25 0.89 -7.28
N ASP A 249 -15.46 1.02 -6.73
CA ASP A 249 -16.51 1.84 -7.35
C ASP A 249 -16.08 3.29 -7.55
N ILE A 250 -15.36 3.85 -6.57
CA ILE A 250 -14.78 5.19 -6.66
C ILE A 250 -13.76 5.30 -7.80
N ALA A 251 -12.93 4.29 -8.03
CA ALA A 251 -11.95 4.29 -9.12
C ALA A 251 -12.65 4.26 -10.49
N LYS A 252 -13.70 3.43 -10.64
CA LYS A 252 -14.51 3.35 -11.87
C LYS A 252 -15.25 4.66 -12.15
N GLU A 253 -15.82 5.31 -11.13
CA GLU A 253 -16.50 6.60 -11.26
C GLU A 253 -15.54 7.75 -11.61
N SER A 254 -14.26 7.62 -11.24
CA SER A 254 -13.24 8.65 -11.48
C SER A 254 -12.51 8.48 -12.83
N ALA A 255 -12.74 7.38 -13.55
CA ALA A 255 -12.04 7.05 -14.79
C ALA A 255 -12.90 7.35 -16.03
N ASP A 256 -12.25 7.75 -17.12
CA ASP A 256 -12.88 7.98 -18.42
C ASP A 256 -13.10 6.66 -19.18
N ILE A 257 -12.21 5.68 -18.97
CA ILE A 257 -12.23 4.38 -19.63
C ILE A 257 -12.19 3.27 -18.58
N ILE A 258 -13.07 2.28 -18.75
CA ILE A 258 -13.08 1.05 -17.94
C ILE A 258 -12.65 -0.12 -18.83
N LEU A 259 -11.54 -0.77 -18.48
CA LEU A 259 -11.08 -1.99 -19.10
C LEU A 259 -11.87 -3.18 -18.56
N LEU A 260 -12.70 -3.75 -19.43
CA LEU A 260 -13.47 -4.97 -19.15
C LEU A 260 -12.60 -6.23 -19.24
N GLU A 261 -11.57 -6.19 -20.07
CA GLU A 261 -10.64 -7.30 -20.24
C GLU A 261 -9.55 -7.26 -19.15
N LYS A 262 -9.13 -8.45 -18.70
CA LYS A 262 -8.05 -8.57 -17.73
C LYS A 262 -6.67 -8.31 -18.34
N ASP A 263 -6.56 -8.41 -19.66
CA ASP A 263 -5.33 -8.22 -20.42
C ASP A 263 -5.04 -6.73 -20.64
N LEU A 264 -3.83 -6.32 -20.26
CA LEU A 264 -3.37 -4.95 -20.41
C LEU A 264 -2.98 -4.60 -21.86
N MET A 265 -2.84 -5.59 -22.75
CA MET A 265 -2.57 -5.36 -24.18
C MET A 265 -3.65 -4.52 -24.88
N VAL A 266 -4.87 -4.48 -24.33
CA VAL A 266 -5.95 -3.59 -24.83
C VAL A 266 -5.54 -2.12 -24.78
N LEU A 267 -4.67 -1.72 -23.85
CA LEU A 267 -4.14 -0.36 -23.76
C LEU A 267 -3.31 0.02 -24.99
N GLU A 268 -2.43 -0.88 -25.44
CA GLU A 268 -1.63 -0.67 -26.64
C GLU A 268 -2.53 -0.46 -27.86
N GLN A 269 -3.54 -1.33 -28.03
CA GLN A 269 -4.50 -1.20 -29.12
C GLN A 269 -5.28 0.12 -29.04
N GLY A 270 -5.62 0.57 -27.83
CA GLY A 270 -6.25 1.86 -27.60
C GLY A 270 -5.38 3.03 -28.07
N VAL A 271 -4.09 3.02 -27.71
CA VAL A 271 -3.12 4.03 -28.15
C VAL A 271 -2.96 4.02 -29.67
N ILE A 272 -2.85 2.84 -30.29
CA ILE A 272 -2.70 2.72 -31.74
C ILE A 272 -3.94 3.24 -32.48
N LYS A 273 -5.15 2.92 -32.00
CA LYS A 273 -6.40 3.35 -32.65
C LYS A 273 -6.70 4.85 -32.46
N GLY A 274 -6.18 5.47 -31.40
CA GLY A 274 -6.36 6.89 -31.14
C GLY A 274 -5.44 7.80 -31.96
N ARG A 275 -4.37 7.25 -32.55
CA ARG A 275 -3.46 7.96 -33.46
C ARG A 275 -4.02 8.03 -34.88
#